data_AF-A0A9X7VXX2-F1
#
_entry.id   AF-A0A9X7VXX2-F1
#
_cell.length_a   1.000
_cell.length_b   1.000
_cell.length_c   1.000
_cell.angle_alpha   90.00
_cell.angle_beta   90.00
_cell.angle_gamma   90.00
#
_symmetry.space_group_name_H-M   'P 1'
#
loop_
_entity.id
_entity.type
_entity.pdbx_description
1 polymer ?
#
loop_
_entity_poly.entity_id
_entity_poly.type
_entity_poly.pdbx_seq_one_letter_code
_entity_poly.pdbx_strand_id
1 'polypeptide(L)'
;MIQALSRHQNWAKVAPWLAMLTTVLLFLAYQPTQVMFWALVNIPLYLYHQTEEHLYPGGFKDYMNQVVYRLPAGQEKLTDVKVFWINILFVWVAFSVFGLLSVSNIGFGLLIVIFSLMNCATHIIEGIKRRRWNPGLVMASIQTVVSIYAAWFITAHGLTHGLWWWMGTVIFSALAHLVLFKFVMAND
;
A
#
# COMPACT_ATOMS: atom_id res chain seq x y z
N MET A 1 -11.17 19.51 -10.30
CA MET A 1 -11.27 18.03 -10.22
C MET A 1 -10.54 17.47 -9.00
N ILE A 2 -9.21 17.68 -8.85
CA ILE A 2 -8.43 17.15 -7.70
C ILE A 2 -9.03 17.56 -6.35
N GLN A 3 -9.37 18.85 -6.15
CA GLN A 3 -10.00 19.31 -4.90
C GLN A 3 -11.31 18.59 -4.56
N ALA A 4 -12.13 18.25 -5.57
CA ALA A 4 -13.39 17.55 -5.34
C ALA A 4 -13.18 16.08 -4.94
N LEU A 5 -12.17 15.43 -5.54
CA LEU A 5 -11.80 14.05 -5.24
C LEU A 5 -11.06 13.93 -3.90
N SER A 6 -10.19 14.90 -3.57
CA SER A 6 -9.44 14.89 -2.32
C SER A 6 -10.32 15.24 -1.13
N ARG A 7 -11.27 16.18 -1.28
CA ARG A 7 -12.15 16.64 -0.21
C ARG A 7 -12.87 15.48 0.46
N HIS A 8 -12.74 15.37 1.77
CA HIS A 8 -13.29 14.28 2.58
C HIS A 8 -12.92 12.90 2.04
N GLN A 9 -11.79 12.80 1.35
CA GLN A 9 -11.28 11.58 0.74
C GLN A 9 -12.28 10.89 -0.19
N ASN A 10 -13.07 11.66 -0.95
CA ASN A 10 -14.07 11.12 -1.88
C ASN A 10 -13.50 10.08 -2.87
N TRP A 11 -12.22 10.20 -3.24
CA TRP A 11 -11.50 9.22 -4.06
C TRP A 11 -11.54 7.79 -3.48
N ALA A 12 -11.57 7.64 -2.15
CA ALA A 12 -11.56 6.35 -1.47
C ALA A 12 -12.84 5.54 -1.72
N LYS A 13 -13.95 6.18 -2.11
CA LYS A 13 -15.20 5.50 -2.49
C LYS A 13 -15.03 4.56 -3.69
N VAL A 14 -13.99 4.79 -4.51
CA VAL A 14 -13.68 3.98 -5.69
C VAL A 14 -12.80 2.77 -5.31
N ALA A 15 -12.04 2.84 -4.21
CA ALA A 15 -11.13 1.78 -3.78
C ALA A 15 -11.78 0.38 -3.62
N PRO A 16 -12.94 0.20 -2.96
CA PRO A 16 -13.53 -1.14 -2.82
C PRO A 16 -13.98 -1.75 -4.14
N TRP A 17 -14.45 -0.92 -5.07
CA TRP A 17 -14.85 -1.37 -6.41
C TRP A 17 -13.65 -1.78 -7.24
N LEU A 18 -12.56 -1.02 -7.18
CA LEU A 18 -11.30 -1.42 -7.81
C LEU A 18 -10.70 -2.66 -7.16
N ALA A 19 -10.80 -2.81 -5.83
CA ALA A 19 -10.33 -3.99 -5.12
C ALA A 19 -11.07 -5.24 -5.60
N MET A 20 -12.41 -5.17 -5.70
CA MET A 20 -13.22 -6.26 -6.22
C MET A 20 -12.88 -6.58 -7.68
N LEU A 21 -12.82 -5.56 -8.53
CA LEU A 21 -12.50 -5.73 -9.95
C LEU A 21 -11.13 -6.38 -10.15
N THR A 22 -10.09 -5.84 -9.49
CA THR A 22 -8.72 -6.39 -9.60
C THR A 22 -8.60 -7.77 -9.00
N THR A 23 -9.36 -8.11 -7.96
CA THR A 23 -9.45 -9.48 -7.42
C THR A 23 -10.04 -10.42 -8.47
N VAL A 24 -11.18 -10.07 -9.06
CA VAL A 24 -11.82 -10.91 -10.10
C VAL A 24 -10.89 -11.09 -11.28
N LEU A 25 -10.28 -10.00 -11.78
CA LEU A 25 -9.33 -10.07 -12.89
C LEU A 25 -8.10 -10.93 -12.56
N LEU A 26 -7.57 -10.86 -11.34
CA LEU A 26 -6.45 -11.68 -10.90
C LEU A 26 -6.77 -13.17 -10.99
N PHE A 27 -7.93 -13.60 -10.46
CA PHE A 27 -8.36 -15.00 -10.47
C PHE A 27 -8.80 -15.50 -11.86
N LEU A 28 -9.28 -14.62 -12.73
CA LEU A 28 -9.59 -14.97 -14.12
C LEU A 28 -8.32 -15.14 -14.96
N ALA A 29 -7.30 -14.30 -14.73
CA ALA A 29 -6.09 -14.30 -15.54
C ALA A 29 -5.03 -15.32 -15.06
N TYR A 30 -4.93 -15.57 -13.76
CA TYR A 30 -3.84 -16.36 -13.17
C TYR A 30 -4.35 -17.36 -12.13
N GLN A 31 -3.73 -18.54 -12.11
CA GLN A 31 -3.96 -19.53 -11.06
C GLN A 31 -3.00 -19.31 -9.88
N PRO A 32 -3.36 -19.65 -8.63
CA PRO A 32 -2.46 -19.56 -7.47
C PRO A 32 -1.16 -20.37 -7.59
N THR A 33 -1.08 -21.31 -8.53
CA THR A 33 0.16 -22.06 -8.85
C THR A 33 1.14 -21.26 -9.71
N GLN A 34 0.73 -20.12 -10.27
CA GLN A 34 1.55 -19.29 -11.15
C GLN A 34 2.21 -18.15 -10.39
N VAL A 35 3.47 -17.84 -10.71
CA VAL A 35 4.22 -16.78 -10.01
C VAL A 35 3.57 -15.40 -10.20
N MET A 36 2.97 -15.15 -11.37
CA MET A 36 2.32 -13.87 -11.66
C MET A 36 1.12 -13.59 -10.74
N PHE A 37 0.42 -14.63 -10.28
CA PHE A 37 -0.64 -14.48 -9.29
C PHE A 37 -0.11 -13.81 -8.02
N TRP A 38 1.00 -14.33 -7.48
CA TRP A 38 1.62 -13.81 -6.26
C TRP A 38 2.33 -12.47 -6.46
N ALA A 39 2.83 -12.19 -7.66
CA ALA A 39 3.38 -10.88 -8.02
C ALA A 39 2.31 -9.77 -7.97
N LEU A 40 1.07 -10.09 -8.31
CA LEU A 40 -0.01 -9.11 -8.45
C LEU A 40 -1.02 -9.13 -7.30
N VAL A 41 -1.03 -10.14 -6.42
CA VAL A 41 -2.00 -10.29 -5.32
C VAL A 41 -2.02 -9.09 -4.36
N ASN A 42 -0.89 -8.38 -4.23
CA ASN A 42 -0.82 -7.19 -3.39
C ASN A 42 -1.61 -6.00 -3.94
N ILE A 43 -1.92 -5.95 -5.24
CA ILE A 43 -2.73 -4.88 -5.83
C ILE A 43 -4.15 -4.85 -5.23
N PRO A 44 -4.96 -5.93 -5.32
CA PRO A 44 -6.28 -5.93 -4.68
C PRO A 44 -6.20 -5.81 -3.17
N LEU A 45 -5.22 -6.44 -2.51
CA LEU A 45 -5.07 -6.36 -1.05
C LEU A 45 -4.83 -4.92 -0.58
N TYR A 46 -3.99 -4.16 -1.29
CA TYR A 46 -3.73 -2.77 -0.94
C TYR A 46 -4.96 -1.89 -1.17
N LEU A 47 -5.77 -2.16 -2.20
CA LEU A 47 -7.04 -1.44 -2.41
C LEU A 47 -8.07 -1.73 -1.29
N TYR A 48 -8.11 -2.97 -0.78
CA TYR A 48 -8.88 -3.29 0.43
C TYR A 48 -8.31 -2.60 1.67
N HIS A 49 -6.99 -2.54 1.82
CA HIS A 49 -6.33 -1.78 2.88
C HIS A 49 -6.71 -0.29 2.85
N GLN A 50 -6.64 0.36 1.68
CA GLN A 50 -7.09 1.75 1.50
C GLN A 50 -8.57 1.94 1.82
N THR A 51 -9.39 0.92 1.58
CA THR A 51 -10.82 0.96 1.95
C THR A 51 -10.97 1.03 3.47
N GLU A 52 -10.26 0.18 4.22
CA GLU A 52 -10.27 0.23 5.70
C GLU A 52 -9.77 1.58 6.23
N GLU A 53 -8.68 2.07 5.65
CA GLU A 53 -7.94 3.25 6.08
C GLU A 53 -8.72 4.57 5.83
N HIS A 54 -9.39 4.67 4.68
CA HIS A 54 -9.93 5.93 4.17
C HIS A 54 -11.45 5.97 4.00
N LEU A 55 -12.12 4.81 3.86
CA LEU A 55 -13.56 4.76 3.62
C LEU A 55 -14.34 4.20 4.80
N TYR A 56 -14.05 2.97 5.22
CA TYR A 56 -14.78 2.30 6.28
C TYR A 56 -13.91 1.25 6.99
N PRO A 57 -13.65 1.40 8.30
CA PRO A 57 -14.14 2.44 9.21
C PRO A 57 -13.55 3.84 8.96
N GLY A 58 -12.46 3.94 8.19
CA GLY A 58 -11.82 5.21 7.86
C GLY A 58 -11.05 5.84 9.04
N GLY A 59 -10.74 7.13 8.92
CA GLY A 59 -10.17 7.93 10.02
C GLY A 59 -8.65 7.98 10.07
N PHE A 60 -7.93 7.43 9.08
CA PHE A 60 -6.46 7.44 9.08
C PHE A 60 -5.86 8.85 9.17
N LYS A 61 -6.42 9.81 8.44
CA LYS A 61 -5.95 11.20 8.48
C LYS A 61 -5.97 11.76 9.91
N ASP A 62 -7.08 11.55 10.61
CA ASP A 62 -7.27 12.05 11.97
C ASP A 62 -6.38 11.30 12.95
N TYR A 63 -6.25 9.98 12.79
CA TYR A 63 -5.30 9.18 13.55
C TYR A 63 -3.86 9.70 13.40
N MET A 64 -3.42 9.96 12.16
CA MET A 64 -2.08 10.48 11.90
C MET A 64 -1.89 11.87 12.53
N ASN A 65 -2.81 12.80 12.30
CA ASN A 65 -2.69 14.16 12.82
C ASN A 65 -2.76 14.21 14.36
N GLN A 66 -3.75 13.56 14.96
CA GLN A 66 -4.07 13.71 16.38
C GLN A 66 -3.32 12.71 17.28
N VAL A 67 -3.12 11.48 16.81
CA VAL A 67 -2.54 10.40 17.62
C VAL A 67 -1.03 10.26 17.37
N VAL A 68 -0.61 10.30 16.09
CA VAL A 68 0.80 10.15 15.71
C VAL A 68 1.55 11.47 15.88
N TYR A 69 1.07 12.55 15.26
CA TYR A 69 1.71 13.87 15.32
C TYR A 69 1.31 14.70 16.54
N ARG A 70 0.30 14.27 17.31
CA ARG A 70 -0.16 14.96 18.53
C ARG A 70 -0.57 16.41 18.28
N LEU A 71 -1.16 16.69 17.13
CA LEU A 71 -1.63 18.03 16.78
C LEU A 71 -2.96 18.34 17.48
N PRO A 72 -3.20 19.60 17.88
CA PRO A 72 -4.50 20.06 18.33
C PRO A 72 -5.59 19.86 17.27
N ALA A 73 -6.85 19.74 17.72
CA ALA A 73 -7.99 19.70 16.82
C ALA A 73 -8.01 20.93 15.89
N GLY A 74 -8.24 20.70 14.60
CA GLY A 74 -8.21 21.75 13.57
C GLY A 74 -6.83 22.04 12.96
N GLN A 75 -5.75 21.45 13.49
CA GLN A 75 -4.44 21.46 12.83
C GLN A 75 -4.22 20.18 12.04
N GLU A 76 -3.79 20.31 10.79
CA GLU A 76 -3.51 19.20 9.90
C GLU A 76 -2.09 19.31 9.36
N LYS A 77 -1.33 18.22 9.51
CA LYS A 77 -0.06 18.04 8.80
C LYS A 77 -0.26 17.15 7.58
N LEU A 78 -1.03 16.08 7.77
CA LEU A 78 -1.56 15.26 6.70
C LEU A 78 -2.92 15.83 6.27
N THR A 79 -2.94 16.55 5.15
CA THR A 79 -4.15 17.15 4.58
C THR A 79 -4.83 16.18 3.61
N ASP A 80 -6.10 16.42 3.29
CA ASP A 80 -6.86 15.66 2.28
C ASP A 80 -6.14 15.59 0.92
N VAL A 81 -5.48 16.68 0.51
CA VAL A 81 -4.72 16.76 -0.74
C VAL A 81 -3.45 15.92 -0.69
N LYS A 82 -2.72 15.95 0.44
CA LYS A 82 -1.53 15.10 0.65
C LYS A 82 -1.92 13.62 0.63
N VAL A 83 -2.99 13.24 1.36
CA VAL A 83 -3.53 11.86 1.35
C VAL A 83 -3.90 11.41 -0.06
N PHE A 84 -4.58 12.26 -0.83
CA PHE A 84 -4.95 11.96 -2.21
C PHE A 84 -3.73 11.66 -3.08
N TRP A 85 -2.72 12.54 -3.09
CA TRP A 85 -1.56 12.36 -3.96
C TRP A 85 -0.71 11.15 -3.58
N ILE A 86 -0.54 10.89 -2.27
CA ILE A 86 0.17 9.70 -1.79
C ILE A 86 -0.47 8.44 -2.35
N ASN A 87 -1.78 8.31 -2.19
CA ASN A 87 -2.52 7.11 -2.59
C ASN A 87 -2.64 6.97 -4.11
N ILE A 88 -2.95 8.04 -4.84
CA ILE A 88 -3.10 7.96 -6.30
C ILE A 88 -1.74 7.73 -6.98
N LEU A 89 -0.69 8.46 -6.58
CA LEU A 89 0.60 8.35 -7.26
C LEU A 89 1.35 7.07 -6.87
N PHE A 90 1.49 6.80 -5.57
CA PHE A 90 2.37 5.74 -5.09
C PHE A 90 1.69 4.37 -5.00
N VAL A 91 0.37 4.33 -4.92
CA VAL A 91 -0.36 3.06 -4.95
C VAL A 91 -0.92 2.85 -6.34
N TRP A 92 -1.85 3.69 -6.80
CA TRP A 92 -2.58 3.36 -8.02
C TRP A 92 -1.71 3.41 -9.26
N VAL A 93 -0.99 4.51 -9.48
CA VAL A 93 -0.11 4.64 -10.66
C VAL A 93 1.10 3.72 -10.53
N ALA A 94 1.84 3.77 -9.42
CA ALA A 94 3.06 2.97 -9.29
C ALA A 94 2.80 1.46 -9.30
N PHE A 95 1.75 0.96 -8.64
CA PHE A 95 1.45 -0.48 -8.67
C PHE A 95 0.96 -0.92 -10.06
N SER A 96 0.24 -0.06 -10.78
CA SER A 96 -0.14 -0.35 -12.17
C SER A 96 1.11 -0.45 -13.05
N VAL A 97 2.04 0.49 -12.93
CA VAL A 97 3.30 0.49 -13.69
C VAL A 97 4.15 -0.73 -13.34
N PHE A 98 4.39 -1.01 -12.05
CA PHE A 98 5.18 -2.18 -11.65
C PHE A 98 4.47 -3.50 -11.96
N GLY A 99 3.13 -3.52 -11.93
CA GLY A 99 2.34 -4.68 -12.34
C GLY A 99 2.43 -4.95 -13.84
N LEU A 100 2.55 -3.92 -14.67
CA LEU A 100 2.84 -4.09 -16.10
C LEU A 100 4.29 -4.53 -16.33
N LEU A 101 5.24 -3.94 -15.60
CA LEU A 101 6.66 -4.30 -15.70
C LEU A 101 6.94 -5.73 -15.22
N SER A 102 6.10 -6.28 -14.32
CA SER A 102 6.26 -7.65 -13.83
C SER A 102 6.13 -8.70 -14.94
N VAL A 103 5.40 -8.38 -16.02
CA VAL A 103 5.28 -9.22 -17.23
C VAL A 103 6.64 -9.37 -17.92
N SER A 104 7.46 -8.32 -17.90
CA SER A 104 8.81 -8.34 -18.46
C SER A 104 9.84 -8.92 -17.48
N ASN A 105 9.68 -8.62 -16.19
CA ASN A 105 10.55 -9.17 -15.14
C ASN A 105 9.82 -9.26 -13.80
N ILE A 106 9.69 -10.49 -13.29
CA ILE A 106 8.92 -10.77 -12.08
C ILE A 106 9.45 -10.07 -10.81
N GLY A 107 10.69 -9.58 -10.83
CA GLY A 107 11.25 -8.77 -9.75
C GLY A 107 10.50 -7.46 -9.47
N PHE A 108 9.80 -6.90 -10.46
CA PHE A 108 8.89 -5.77 -10.23
C PHE A 108 7.64 -6.18 -9.43
N GLY A 109 7.21 -7.44 -9.54
CA GLY A 109 6.19 -8.01 -8.66
C GLY A 109 6.67 -8.07 -7.21
N LEU A 110 7.91 -8.52 -6.99
CA LEU A 110 8.53 -8.48 -5.66
C LEU A 110 8.59 -7.05 -5.10
N LEU A 111 8.85 -6.04 -5.94
CA LEU A 111 8.84 -4.63 -5.51
C LEU A 111 7.48 -4.24 -4.91
N ILE A 112 6.36 -4.58 -5.58
CA ILE A 112 5.00 -4.32 -5.08
C ILE A 112 4.81 -4.97 -3.70
N VAL A 113 5.23 -6.23 -3.55
CA VAL A 113 5.12 -6.99 -2.30
C VAL A 113 5.93 -6.33 -1.18
N ILE A 114 7.19 -5.98 -1.41
CA ILE A 114 8.07 -5.37 -0.39
C ILE A 114 7.60 -3.97 -0.02
N PHE A 115 7.20 -3.16 -1.00
CA PHE A 115 6.61 -1.85 -0.74
C PHE A 115 5.37 -1.97 0.16
N SER A 116 4.51 -2.94 -0.13
CA SER A 116 3.30 -3.19 0.65
C SER A 116 3.62 -3.63 2.09
N LEU A 117 4.59 -4.52 2.27
CA LEU A 117 5.06 -4.94 3.59
C LEU A 117 5.56 -3.77 4.43
N MET A 118 6.32 -2.85 3.84
CA MET A 118 6.79 -1.66 4.55
C MET A 118 5.63 -0.76 5.00
N ASN A 119 4.62 -0.57 4.14
CA ASN A 119 3.44 0.18 4.51
C ASN A 119 2.68 -0.50 5.66
N CYS A 120 2.35 -1.78 5.52
CA CYS A 120 1.63 -2.55 6.54
C CYS A 120 2.38 -2.59 7.89
N ALA A 121 3.71 -2.64 7.86
CA ALA A 121 4.53 -2.61 9.06
C ALA A 121 4.27 -1.36 9.92
N THR A 122 4.00 -0.21 9.30
CA THR A 122 3.71 1.03 10.06
C THR A 122 2.45 0.91 10.91
N HIS A 123 1.37 0.36 10.35
CA HIS A 123 0.10 0.11 11.06
C HIS A 123 0.27 -0.91 12.18
N ILE A 124 0.98 -2.02 11.90
CA ILE A 124 1.22 -3.07 12.90
C ILE A 124 2.07 -2.53 14.05
N ILE A 125 3.17 -1.85 13.74
CA ILE A 125 4.07 -1.28 14.76
C ILE A 125 3.35 -0.26 15.63
N GLU A 126 2.58 0.68 15.04
CA GLU A 126 1.84 1.67 15.84
C GLU A 126 0.70 1.00 16.65
N GLY A 127 0.06 -0.04 16.10
CA GLY A 127 -0.94 -0.83 16.82
C GLY A 127 -0.37 -1.54 18.06
N ILE A 128 0.80 -2.18 17.92
CA ILE A 128 1.52 -2.85 19.02
C ILE A 128 1.98 -1.81 20.05
N LYS A 129 2.65 -0.75 19.60
CA LYS A 129 3.23 0.30 20.46
C LYS A 129 2.17 1.00 21.31
N ARG A 130 0.98 1.22 20.74
CA ARG A 130 -0.13 1.91 21.42
C ARG A 130 -1.13 0.95 22.07
N ARG A 131 -1.01 -0.36 21.81
CA ARG A 131 -1.92 -1.42 22.25
C ARG A 131 -3.38 -1.11 21.90
N ARG A 132 -3.60 -0.55 20.72
CA ARG A 132 -4.92 -0.10 20.23
C ARG A 132 -5.04 -0.33 18.73
N TRP A 133 -6.26 -0.56 18.28
CA TRP A 133 -6.56 -0.58 16.85
C TRP A 133 -6.27 0.79 16.21
N ASN A 134 -5.84 0.77 14.95
CA ASN A 134 -5.71 1.94 14.12
C ASN A 134 -6.31 1.67 12.73
N PRO A 135 -6.75 2.72 12.00
CA PRO A 135 -7.29 2.57 10.65
C PRO A 135 -6.30 1.86 9.73
N GLY A 136 -6.71 0.73 9.14
CA GLY A 136 -5.88 -0.10 8.25
C GLY A 136 -5.22 -1.31 8.94
N LEU A 137 -5.30 -1.44 10.27
CA LEU A 137 -4.60 -2.51 11.00
C LEU A 137 -5.05 -3.92 10.60
N VAL A 138 -6.35 -4.14 10.34
CA VAL A 138 -6.87 -5.48 10.04
C VAL A 138 -6.35 -5.94 8.67
N MET A 139 -6.54 -5.12 7.65
CA MET A 139 -6.07 -5.39 6.30
C MET A 139 -4.56 -5.39 6.23
N ALA A 140 -3.85 -4.56 6.99
CA ALA A 140 -2.39 -4.59 7.07
C ALA A 140 -1.89 -5.93 7.60
N SER A 141 -2.58 -6.50 8.60
CA SER A 141 -2.24 -7.81 9.17
C SER A 141 -2.45 -8.93 8.16
N ILE A 142 -3.60 -8.95 7.48
CA ILE A 142 -3.92 -9.94 6.42
C ILE A 142 -2.93 -9.82 5.28
N GLN A 143 -2.72 -8.61 4.78
CA GLN A 143 -1.82 -8.33 3.67
C GLN A 143 -0.37 -8.68 4.01
N THR A 144 0.07 -8.48 5.26
CA THR A 144 1.41 -8.89 5.70
C THR A 144 1.61 -10.39 5.58
N VAL A 145 0.67 -11.20 6.06
CA VAL A 145 0.75 -12.68 5.98
C VAL A 145 0.80 -13.14 4.52
N VAL A 146 -0.10 -12.61 3.68
CA VAL A 146 -0.14 -12.96 2.26
C VAL A 146 1.12 -12.50 1.54
N SER A 147 1.67 -11.34 1.89
CA SER A 147 2.87 -10.78 1.28
C SER A 147 4.13 -11.54 1.65
N ILE A 148 4.26 -12.04 2.88
CA ILE A 148 5.37 -12.91 3.27
C ILE A 148 5.36 -14.17 2.41
N TYR A 149 4.20 -14.79 2.25
CA TYR A 149 4.06 -15.96 1.38
C TYR A 149 4.36 -15.63 -0.08
N ALA A 150 3.80 -14.53 -0.60
CA ALA A 150 4.03 -14.08 -1.98
C ALA A 150 5.52 -13.83 -2.26
N ALA A 151 6.23 -13.14 -1.35
CA ALA A 151 7.65 -12.86 -1.47
C ALA A 151 8.47 -14.15 -1.51
N TRP A 152 8.17 -15.11 -0.63
CA TRP A 152 8.79 -16.43 -0.66
C TRP A 152 8.50 -17.16 -1.98
N PHE A 153 7.24 -17.21 -2.41
CA PHE A 153 6.83 -17.94 -3.60
C PHE A 153 7.51 -17.39 -4.87
N ILE A 154 7.53 -16.06 -5.04
CA ILE A 154 8.21 -15.38 -6.15
C ILE A 154 9.71 -15.69 -6.12
N THR A 155 10.33 -15.61 -4.94
CA THR A 155 11.77 -15.88 -4.78
C THR A 155 12.11 -17.32 -5.14
N ALA A 156 11.30 -18.28 -4.72
CA ALA A 156 11.57 -19.69 -4.92
C ALA A 156 11.29 -20.17 -6.36
N HIS A 157 10.32 -19.57 -7.06
CA HIS A 157 9.79 -20.14 -8.31
C HIS A 157 9.92 -19.24 -9.55
N GLY A 158 10.20 -17.95 -9.41
CA GLY A 158 10.25 -17.05 -10.56
C GLY A 158 11.46 -16.12 -10.63
N LEU A 159 12.11 -15.83 -9.50
CA LEU A 159 13.14 -14.80 -9.46
C LEU A 159 14.50 -15.33 -9.95
N THR A 160 15.00 -14.75 -11.04
CA THR A 160 16.42 -14.87 -11.41
C THR A 160 17.21 -13.79 -10.67
N HIS A 161 18.44 -14.10 -10.23
CA HIS A 161 19.27 -13.16 -9.45
C HIS A 161 18.61 -12.66 -8.14
N GLY A 162 18.07 -13.61 -7.36
CA GLY A 162 17.53 -13.46 -6.00
C GLY A 162 18.00 -12.24 -5.21
N LEU A 163 19.28 -12.27 -4.84
CA LEU A 163 19.90 -11.28 -3.96
C LEU A 163 19.79 -9.83 -4.49
N TRP A 164 20.03 -9.62 -5.78
CA TRP A 164 20.02 -8.28 -6.38
C TRP A 164 18.63 -7.66 -6.38
N TRP A 165 17.60 -8.45 -6.68
CA TRP A 165 16.21 -7.99 -6.59
C TRP A 165 15.79 -7.71 -5.16
N TRP A 166 16.18 -8.55 -4.20
CA TRP A 166 15.89 -8.27 -2.79
C TRP A 166 16.56 -6.98 -2.31
N MET A 167 17.85 -6.79 -2.61
CA MET A 167 18.54 -5.54 -2.29
C MET A 167 17.88 -4.34 -2.96
N GLY A 168 17.63 -4.42 -4.27
CA GLY A 168 17.03 -3.34 -5.05
C GLY A 168 15.63 -2.96 -4.57
N THR A 169 14.76 -3.94 -4.33
CA THR A 169 13.38 -3.69 -3.90
C THR A 169 13.31 -3.14 -2.48
N VAL A 170 14.13 -3.64 -1.55
CA VAL A 170 14.21 -3.11 -0.17
C VAL A 170 14.75 -1.69 -0.16
N ILE A 171 15.86 -1.42 -0.86
CA ILE A 171 16.45 -0.07 -0.92
C ILE A 171 15.46 0.90 -1.57
N PHE A 172 14.89 0.54 -2.72
CA PHE A 172 13.91 1.37 -3.42
C PHE A 172 12.71 1.67 -2.52
N SER A 173 12.13 0.65 -1.91
CA SER A 173 10.94 0.80 -1.06
C SER A 173 11.24 1.67 0.16
N ALA A 174 12.39 1.48 0.81
CA ALA A 174 12.81 2.31 1.93
C ALA A 174 12.98 3.78 1.53
N LEU A 175 13.66 4.05 0.40
CA LEU A 175 13.84 5.40 -0.12
C LEU A 175 12.51 6.05 -0.51
N ALA A 176 11.61 5.31 -1.17
CA ALA A 176 10.29 5.82 -1.54
C ALA A 176 9.47 6.21 -0.30
N HIS A 177 9.47 5.37 0.74
CA HIS A 177 8.81 5.70 2.01
C HIS A 177 9.47 6.89 2.71
N LEU A 178 10.81 7.01 2.69
CA LEU A 178 11.49 8.18 3.25
C LEU A 178 11.12 9.49 2.51
N VAL A 179 11.02 9.44 1.19
CA VAL A 179 10.56 10.57 0.37
C VAL A 179 9.11 10.92 0.70
N LEU A 180 8.24 9.92 0.83
CA LEU A 180 6.85 10.09 1.25
C LEU A 180 6.75 10.75 2.63
N PHE A 181 7.50 10.24 3.61
CA PHE A 181 7.56 10.84 4.94
C PHE A 181 8.06 12.28 4.87
N LYS A 182 9.12 12.58 4.11
CA LYS A 182 9.59 13.96 3.93
C LYS A 182 8.54 14.86 3.28
N PHE A 183 7.83 14.37 2.27
CA PHE A 183 6.76 15.10 1.60
C PHE A 183 5.59 15.42 2.55
N VAL A 184 5.18 14.45 3.37
CA VAL A 184 4.19 14.67 4.43
C VAL A 184 4.72 15.63 5.50
N MET A 185 6.02 15.56 5.79
CA MET A 185 6.66 16.34 6.84
C MET A 185 7.00 17.77 6.44
N ALA A 186 7.08 18.07 5.15
CA ALA A 186 7.26 19.41 4.63
C ALA A 186 6.07 20.28 5.06
N ASN A 187 6.38 21.39 5.73
CA ASN A 187 5.40 22.43 6.01
C ASN A 187 4.99 23.06 4.68
N ASP A 188 3.69 23.32 4.54
CA ASP A 188 3.20 24.23 3.50
C ASP A 188 3.51 25.67 3.91
#